data_AF-A0A973D1J3-F1
#
_entry.id   AF-A0A973D1J3-F1
#
_cell.length_a   1.000
_cell.length_b   1.000
_cell.length_c   1.000
_cell.angle_alpha   90.00
_cell.angle_beta   90.00
_cell.angle_gamma   90.00
#
_symmetry.space_group_name_H-M   'P 1'
#
loop_
_entity.id
_entity.type
_entity.pdbx_description
1 polymer ?
#
loop_
_entity_poly.entity_id
_entity_poly.type
_entity_poly.pdbx_seq_one_letter_code
_entity_poly.pdbx_strand_id
1 'polypeptide(L)'
;MKYLLTIAMASLLSFQAMAADLKSQDVSQWLTTMPVLKPWLQSHEETLTAHISQPNNPEIVFNESVSALKKAGLYDELNGKVKKLGYVNVEQWTQITQQVTFAWMALEMEANKDQVESAKSQYEAMKTNPDIPAEQKAMMEQMLAPAIAMIKLADKATLADKQAVKTHQAQLKTYFNSEEG
;
A
#
# COMPACT_ATOMS: atom_id res chain seq x y z
N MET A 1 -12.75 -21.84 -57.47
CA MET A 1 -12.99 -22.55 -56.19
C MET A 1 -11.64 -23.02 -55.68
N LYS A 2 -11.17 -22.82 -54.46
CA LYS A 2 -11.60 -22.08 -53.26
C LYS A 2 -10.33 -22.12 -52.40
N TYR A 3 -9.69 -20.98 -52.12
CA TYR A 3 -8.51 -20.94 -51.25
C TYR A 3 -8.96 -21.30 -49.83
N LEU A 4 -8.41 -22.37 -49.25
CA LEU A 4 -8.62 -22.68 -47.84
C LEU A 4 -7.47 -22.06 -47.03
N LEU A 5 -7.74 -20.85 -46.54
CA LEU A 5 -6.97 -20.14 -45.54
C LEU A 5 -7.20 -20.84 -44.18
N THR A 6 -6.20 -21.57 -43.70
CA THR A 6 -6.20 -22.10 -42.33
C THR A 6 -5.78 -20.99 -41.38
N ILE A 7 -6.75 -20.25 -40.85
CA ILE A 7 -6.52 -19.32 -39.74
C ILE A 7 -6.48 -20.17 -38.46
N ALA A 8 -5.27 -20.46 -37.97
CA ALA A 8 -5.07 -20.98 -36.63
C ALA A 8 -5.35 -19.82 -35.64
N MET A 9 -6.51 -19.89 -35.00
CA MET A 9 -6.96 -18.97 -33.96
C MET A 9 -6.06 -19.11 -32.73
N ALA A 10 -4.99 -18.30 -32.64
CA ALA A 10 -4.24 -18.13 -31.41
C ALA A 10 -5.12 -17.33 -30.43
N SER A 11 -5.87 -18.04 -29.60
CA SER A 11 -6.57 -17.46 -28.45
C SER A 11 -5.54 -16.88 -27.49
N LEU A 12 -5.31 -15.56 -27.62
CA LEU A 12 -4.67 -14.73 -26.60
C LEU A 12 -5.58 -14.76 -25.36
N LEU A 13 -5.32 -15.70 -24.45
CA LEU A 13 -5.77 -15.57 -23.07
C LEU A 13 -4.98 -14.40 -22.48
N SER A 14 -5.50 -13.20 -22.64
CA SER A 14 -5.07 -12.03 -21.89
C SER A 14 -5.34 -12.34 -20.42
N PHE A 15 -4.32 -12.81 -19.70
CA PHE A 15 -4.33 -12.78 -18.25
C PHE A 15 -4.44 -11.31 -17.87
N GLN A 16 -5.65 -10.87 -17.54
CA GLN A 16 -5.82 -9.64 -16.79
C GLN A 16 -5.05 -9.86 -15.49
N ALA A 17 -3.93 -9.16 -15.35
CA ALA A 17 -3.15 -9.13 -14.14
C ALA A 17 -4.00 -8.42 -13.07
N MET A 18 -4.97 -9.14 -12.52
CA MET A 18 -5.48 -8.85 -11.19
C MET A 18 -4.25 -8.89 -10.28
N ALA A 19 -4.04 -7.85 -9.48
CA ALA A 19 -3.04 -7.90 -8.41
C ALA A 19 -3.34 -9.17 -7.61
N ALA A 20 -2.40 -10.11 -7.58
CA ALA A 20 -2.62 -11.36 -6.89
C ALA A 20 -2.85 -11.05 -5.40
N ASP A 21 -3.88 -11.65 -4.81
CA ASP A 21 -4.08 -11.60 -3.37
C ASP A 21 -2.84 -12.15 -2.63
N LEU A 22 -2.56 -11.61 -1.45
CA LEU A 22 -1.50 -12.10 -0.58
C LEU A 22 -1.74 -13.55 -0.18
N LYS A 23 -0.65 -14.30 -0.15
CA LYS A 23 -0.56 -15.60 0.51
C LYS A 23 0.16 -15.43 1.84
N SER A 24 -0.08 -16.36 2.77
CA SER A 24 0.64 -16.41 4.06
C SER A 24 2.18 -16.46 3.87
N GLN A 25 2.66 -17.10 2.80
CA GLN A 25 4.08 -17.10 2.46
C GLN A 25 4.60 -15.69 2.11
N ASP A 26 3.81 -14.86 1.42
CA ASP A 26 4.21 -13.51 1.06
C ASP A 26 4.38 -12.65 2.31
N VAL A 27 3.47 -12.79 3.30
CA VAL A 27 3.56 -12.11 4.60
C VAL A 27 4.78 -12.59 5.40
N SER A 28 5.05 -13.89 5.38
CA SER A 28 6.23 -14.48 6.04
C SER A 28 7.54 -13.97 5.43
N GLN A 29 7.61 -13.92 4.10
CA GLN A 29 8.76 -13.35 3.39
C GLN A 29 8.89 -11.85 3.69
N TRP A 30 7.79 -11.11 3.70
CA TRP A 30 7.80 -9.70 4.06
C TRP A 30 8.37 -9.46 5.47
N LEU A 31 7.89 -10.19 6.48
CA LEU A 31 8.35 -10.11 7.87
C LEU A 31 9.86 -10.40 8.04
N THR A 32 10.43 -11.27 7.19
CA THR A 32 11.86 -11.59 7.23
C THR A 32 12.73 -10.63 6.43
N THR A 33 12.15 -9.96 5.42
CA THR A 33 12.90 -9.09 4.51
C THR A 33 12.94 -7.64 4.97
N MET A 34 11.88 -7.15 5.63
CA MET A 34 11.83 -5.77 6.14
C MET A 34 12.96 -5.42 7.10
N PRO A 35 13.35 -6.25 8.09
CA PRO A 35 14.49 -5.95 8.96
C PRO A 35 15.82 -5.80 8.21
N VAL A 36 15.99 -6.53 7.09
CA VAL A 36 17.19 -6.47 6.25
C VAL A 36 17.21 -5.20 5.39
N LEU A 37 16.05 -4.78 4.88
CA LEU A 37 15.93 -3.60 4.02
C LEU A 37 15.85 -2.29 4.81
N LYS A 38 15.37 -2.32 6.07
CA LYS A 38 15.15 -1.14 6.91
C LYS A 38 16.36 -0.20 6.99
N PRO A 39 17.60 -0.67 7.29
CA PRO A 39 18.75 0.23 7.35
C PRO A 39 19.02 0.97 6.03
N TRP A 40 18.80 0.30 4.89
CA TRP A 40 18.97 0.93 3.58
C TRP A 40 17.85 1.93 3.27
N LEU A 41 16.61 1.61 3.64
CA LEU A 41 15.48 2.53 3.46
C LEU A 41 15.68 3.80 4.29
N GLN A 42 16.09 3.66 5.55
CA GLN A 42 16.37 4.78 6.45
C GLN A 42 17.52 5.65 5.95
N SER A 43 18.61 5.05 5.45
CA SER A 43 19.75 5.83 4.94
C SER A 43 19.44 6.61 3.66
N HIS A 44 18.33 6.32 2.98
CA HIS A 44 17.91 6.97 1.73
C HIS A 44 16.58 7.72 1.86
N GLU A 45 15.99 7.79 3.05
CA GLU A 45 14.65 8.36 3.28
C GLU A 45 14.54 9.80 2.77
N GLU A 46 15.48 10.67 3.14
CA GLU A 46 15.49 12.07 2.71
C GLU A 46 15.57 12.20 1.18
N THR A 47 16.41 11.37 0.55
CA THR A 47 16.60 11.37 -0.91
C THR A 47 15.32 10.91 -1.63
N LEU A 48 14.67 9.85 -1.14
CA LEU A 48 13.43 9.35 -1.71
C LEU A 48 12.28 10.35 -1.52
N THR A 49 12.17 10.93 -0.32
CA THR A 49 11.12 11.89 0.05
C THR A 49 11.19 13.16 -0.79
N ALA A 50 12.40 13.62 -1.14
CA ALA A 50 12.59 14.78 -2.03
C ALA A 50 11.99 14.59 -3.44
N HIS A 51 11.72 13.35 -3.84
CA HIS A 51 11.12 13.02 -5.14
C HIS A 51 9.63 12.66 -5.07
N ILE A 52 9.01 12.82 -3.89
CA ILE A 52 7.57 12.59 -3.67
C ILE A 52 6.86 13.95 -3.58
N SER A 53 5.78 14.12 -4.34
CA SER A 53 5.07 15.39 -4.45
C SER A 53 4.36 15.81 -3.15
N GLN A 54 3.83 14.84 -2.40
CA GLN A 54 3.13 15.04 -1.13
C GLN A 54 3.60 13.99 -0.10
N PRO A 55 4.75 14.20 0.55
CA PRO A 55 5.35 13.19 1.43
C PRO A 55 4.50 12.87 2.68
N ASN A 56 3.59 13.77 3.06
CA ASN A 56 2.66 13.56 4.17
C ASN A 56 1.36 12.84 3.77
N ASN A 57 1.18 12.53 2.48
CA ASN A 57 0.00 11.82 1.98
C ASN A 57 0.38 10.36 1.67
N PRO A 58 -0.05 9.39 2.51
CA PRO A 58 0.39 8.01 2.36
C PRO A 58 -0.03 7.39 1.02
N GLU A 59 -1.17 7.78 0.45
CA GLU A 59 -1.59 7.30 -0.87
C GLU A 59 -0.62 7.76 -1.97
N ILE A 60 -0.18 9.02 -1.91
CA ILE A 60 0.80 9.56 -2.85
C ILE A 60 2.16 8.91 -2.65
N VAL A 61 2.61 8.74 -1.41
CA VAL A 61 3.86 8.04 -1.08
C VAL A 61 3.90 6.64 -1.69
N PHE A 62 2.83 5.86 -1.49
CA PHE A 62 2.77 4.51 -2.06
C PHE A 62 2.75 4.52 -3.59
N ASN A 63 1.97 5.40 -4.22
CA ASN A 63 1.86 5.50 -5.67
C ASN A 63 3.15 5.99 -6.35
N GLU A 64 3.89 6.90 -5.70
CA GLU A 64 5.08 7.52 -6.28
C GLU A 64 6.38 6.80 -5.90
N SER A 65 6.37 5.92 -4.90
CA SER A 65 7.57 5.24 -4.36
C SER A 65 8.54 4.67 -5.42
N VAL A 66 8.04 3.88 -6.38
CA VAL A 66 8.88 3.31 -7.46
C VAL A 66 9.40 4.40 -8.42
N SER A 67 8.59 5.42 -8.69
CA SER A 67 9.02 6.56 -9.51
C SER A 67 10.08 7.40 -8.79
N ALA A 68 9.93 7.63 -7.49
CA ALA A 68 10.91 8.31 -6.65
C ALA A 68 12.25 7.56 -6.64
N LEU A 69 12.23 6.23 -6.50
CA LEU A 69 13.42 5.38 -6.63
C LEU A 69 14.13 5.55 -7.98
N LYS A 70 13.37 5.62 -9.08
CA LYS A 70 13.91 5.82 -10.44
C LYS A 70 14.53 7.21 -10.60
N LYS A 71 13.86 8.26 -10.12
CA LYS A 71 14.34 9.65 -10.18
C LYS A 71 15.59 9.87 -9.31
N ALA A 72 15.67 9.17 -8.18
CA ALA A 72 16.82 9.20 -7.28
C ALA A 72 18.03 8.39 -7.78
N GLY A 73 17.89 7.61 -8.85
CA GLY A 73 18.94 6.68 -9.30
C GLY A 73 19.16 5.47 -8.37
N LEU A 74 18.24 5.21 -7.45
CA LEU A 74 18.34 4.16 -6.41
C LEU A 74 17.61 2.86 -6.79
N TYR A 75 16.86 2.88 -7.89
CA TYR A 75 16.04 1.74 -8.33
C TYR A 75 16.86 0.46 -8.51
N ASP A 76 17.98 0.51 -9.24
CA ASP A 76 18.76 -0.70 -9.55
C ASP A 76 19.39 -1.31 -8.30
N GLU A 77 19.82 -0.47 -7.35
CA GLU A 77 20.40 -0.94 -6.10
C GLU A 77 19.36 -1.67 -5.25
N LEU A 78 18.18 -1.06 -5.07
CA LEU A 78 17.09 -1.70 -4.33
C LEU A 78 16.60 -2.95 -5.05
N ASN A 79 16.48 -2.92 -6.38
CA ASN A 79 16.10 -4.07 -7.20
C ASN A 79 17.06 -5.25 -6.99
N GLY A 80 18.36 -4.98 -6.91
CA GLY A 80 19.36 -6.00 -6.59
C GLY A 80 19.16 -6.59 -5.19
N LYS A 81 18.82 -5.78 -4.19
CA LYS A 81 18.57 -6.26 -2.82
C LYS A 81 17.31 -7.10 -2.73
N VAL A 82 16.18 -6.61 -3.24
CA VAL A 82 14.90 -7.35 -3.16
C VAL A 82 14.95 -8.66 -3.95
N LYS A 83 15.68 -8.71 -5.08
CA LYS A 83 15.92 -9.96 -5.81
C LYS A 83 16.71 -11.00 -5.01
N LYS A 84 17.77 -10.58 -4.31
CA LYS A 84 18.52 -11.47 -3.40
C LYS A 84 17.66 -11.99 -2.24
N LEU A 85 16.61 -11.24 -1.89
CA LEU A 85 15.63 -11.59 -0.87
C LEU A 85 14.43 -12.38 -1.41
N GLY A 86 14.49 -12.82 -2.68
CA GLY A 86 13.50 -13.72 -3.27
C GLY A 86 12.32 -13.02 -3.94
N TYR A 87 12.33 -11.70 -4.10
CA TYR A 87 11.34 -10.99 -4.91
C TYR A 87 11.75 -10.97 -6.39
N VAL A 88 10.77 -10.85 -7.29
CA VAL A 88 10.99 -10.73 -8.73
C VAL A 88 11.66 -9.38 -9.06
N ASN A 89 11.21 -8.30 -8.43
CA ASN A 89 11.69 -6.93 -8.63
C ASN A 89 11.18 -6.01 -7.52
N VAL A 90 11.55 -4.72 -7.61
CA VAL A 90 11.06 -3.67 -6.71
C VAL A 90 9.53 -3.56 -6.78
N GLU A 91 8.93 -3.59 -7.97
CA GLU A 91 7.48 -3.45 -8.12
C GLU A 91 6.70 -4.52 -7.33
N GLN A 92 7.14 -5.78 -7.40
CA GLN A 92 6.51 -6.86 -6.63
C GLN A 92 6.69 -6.67 -5.12
N TRP A 93 7.90 -6.31 -4.68
CA TRP A 93 8.16 -6.05 -3.25
C TRP A 93 7.32 -4.88 -2.73
N THR A 94 7.22 -3.79 -3.49
CA THR A 94 6.40 -2.62 -3.16
C THR A 94 4.93 -3.00 -3.09
N GLN A 95 4.42 -3.79 -4.06
CA GLN A 95 3.04 -4.27 -4.04
C GLN A 95 2.75 -5.12 -2.80
N ILE A 96 3.60 -6.09 -2.48
CA ILE A 96 3.44 -6.93 -1.28
C ILE A 96 3.47 -6.06 -0.02
N THR A 97 4.39 -5.11 0.06
CA THR A 97 4.50 -4.19 1.21
C THR A 97 3.23 -3.35 1.38
N GLN A 98 2.64 -2.87 0.29
CA GLN A 98 1.36 -2.15 0.30
C GLN A 98 0.24 -3.08 0.80
N GLN A 99 0.09 -4.26 0.21
CA GLN A 99 -0.98 -5.19 0.60
C GLN A 99 -0.87 -5.60 2.08
N VAL A 100 0.34 -5.88 2.57
CA VAL A 100 0.55 -6.25 3.99
C VAL A 100 0.18 -5.09 4.89
N THR A 101 0.64 -3.87 4.57
CA THR A 101 0.33 -2.66 5.34
C THR A 101 -1.16 -2.37 5.35
N PHE A 102 -1.83 -2.44 4.19
CA PHE A 102 -3.26 -2.13 4.06
C PHE A 102 -4.12 -3.16 4.79
N ALA A 103 -3.80 -4.44 4.65
CA ALA A 103 -4.51 -5.50 5.36
C ALA A 103 -4.27 -5.44 6.88
N TRP A 104 -3.07 -5.09 7.33
CA TRP A 104 -2.82 -4.83 8.74
C TRP A 104 -3.67 -3.66 9.28
N MET A 105 -3.66 -2.52 8.58
CA MET A 105 -4.51 -1.37 8.95
C MET A 105 -5.99 -1.74 8.98
N ALA A 106 -6.46 -2.52 8.01
CA ALA A 106 -7.85 -2.96 7.96
C ALA A 106 -8.22 -3.84 9.16
N LEU A 107 -7.34 -4.74 9.61
CA LEU A 107 -7.57 -5.54 10.82
C LEU A 107 -7.61 -4.68 12.09
N GLU A 108 -6.71 -3.70 12.21
CA GLU A 108 -6.71 -2.77 13.36
C GLU A 108 -7.96 -1.88 13.37
N MET A 109 -8.43 -1.45 12.20
CA MET A 109 -9.69 -0.71 12.08
C MET A 109 -10.92 -1.58 12.37
N GLU A 110 -10.92 -2.86 11.96
CA GLU A 110 -11.99 -3.80 12.30
C GLU A 110 -12.08 -4.04 13.81
N ALA A 111 -10.93 -4.10 14.49
CA ALA A 111 -10.89 -4.20 15.96
C ALA A 111 -11.47 -2.95 16.65
N ASN A 112 -11.46 -1.80 15.97
CA ASN A 112 -11.95 -0.50 16.48
C ASN A 112 -13.14 0.03 15.65
N LYS A 113 -13.93 -0.86 15.04
CA LYS A 113 -14.91 -0.52 14.00
C LYS A 113 -15.87 0.61 14.38
N ASP A 114 -16.41 0.58 15.60
CA ASP A 114 -17.38 1.58 16.05
C ASP A 114 -16.76 2.99 16.12
N GLN A 115 -15.50 3.09 16.53
CA GLN A 115 -14.77 4.35 16.59
C GLN A 115 -14.46 4.87 15.18
N VAL A 116 -14.03 3.98 14.29
CA VAL A 116 -13.74 4.33 12.88
C VAL A 116 -15.01 4.79 12.17
N GLU A 117 -16.13 4.10 12.36
CA GLU A 117 -17.41 4.45 11.75
C GLU A 117 -17.97 5.77 12.29
N SER A 118 -17.83 6.00 13.60
CA SER A 118 -18.17 7.29 14.22
C SER A 118 -17.33 8.42 13.64
N ALA A 119 -16.02 8.22 13.50
CA ALA A 119 -15.12 9.21 12.88
C ALA A 119 -15.47 9.49 11.42
N LYS A 120 -15.75 8.45 10.62
CA LYS A 120 -16.24 8.57 9.22
C LYS A 120 -17.53 9.40 9.16
N SER A 121 -18.50 9.09 10.01
CA SER A 121 -19.78 9.77 10.06
C SER A 121 -19.64 11.25 10.46
N GLN A 122 -18.83 11.54 11.48
CA GLN A 122 -18.55 12.92 11.92
C GLN A 122 -17.87 13.73 10.83
N TYR A 123 -16.93 13.13 10.09
CA TYR A 123 -16.27 13.77 8.96
C TYR A 123 -17.25 14.14 7.84
N GLU A 124 -18.15 13.24 7.46
CA GLU A 124 -19.15 13.52 6.42
C GLU A 124 -20.21 14.54 6.90
N ALA A 125 -20.59 14.51 8.18
CA ALA A 125 -21.45 15.53 8.77
C ALA A 125 -20.78 16.91 8.74
N MET A 126 -19.49 17.00 9.05
CA MET A 126 -18.71 18.24 8.97
C MET A 126 -18.68 18.80 7.55
N LYS A 127 -18.45 17.94 6.54
CA LYS A 127 -18.43 18.34 5.13
C LYS A 127 -19.77 18.88 4.64
N THR A 128 -20.88 18.30 5.10
CA THR A 128 -22.23 18.67 4.67
C THR A 128 -22.86 19.78 5.53
N ASN A 129 -22.23 20.15 6.66
CA ASN A 129 -22.72 21.21 7.54
C ASN A 129 -22.66 22.59 6.84
N PRO A 130 -23.81 23.27 6.66
CA PRO A 130 -23.87 24.60 6.05
C PRO A 130 -23.38 25.72 6.98
N ASP A 131 -23.32 25.48 8.29
CA ASP A 131 -22.93 26.48 9.30
C ASP A 131 -21.41 26.63 9.43
N ILE A 132 -20.63 25.74 8.81
CA ILE A 132 -19.16 25.81 8.80
C ILE A 132 -18.72 26.60 7.55
N PRO A 133 -18.04 27.75 7.72
CA PRO A 133 -17.48 28.51 6.61
C PRO A 133 -16.56 27.66 5.72
N ALA A 134 -16.52 27.96 4.42
CA ALA A 134 -15.78 27.18 3.44
C ALA A 134 -14.27 27.10 3.77
N GLU A 135 -13.67 28.22 4.17
CA GLU A 135 -12.25 28.28 4.55
C GLU A 135 -11.96 27.44 5.79
N GLN A 136 -12.85 27.45 6.78
CA GLN A 136 -12.71 26.65 7.99
C GLN A 136 -12.87 25.15 7.69
N LYS A 137 -13.81 24.79 6.81
CA LYS A 137 -14.01 23.42 6.32
C LYS A 137 -12.78 22.91 5.59
N ALA A 138 -12.20 23.71 4.70
CA ALA A 138 -10.97 23.36 3.99
C ALA A 138 -9.80 23.12 4.95
N MET A 139 -9.64 23.95 5.98
CA MET A 139 -8.62 23.74 7.01
C MET A 139 -8.83 22.43 7.78
N MET A 140 -10.07 22.11 8.16
CA MET A 140 -10.39 20.85 8.84
C MET A 140 -10.16 19.64 7.95
N GLU A 141 -10.54 19.71 6.67
CA GLU A 141 -10.27 18.66 5.68
C GLU A 141 -8.77 18.42 5.51
N GLN A 142 -7.97 19.48 5.42
CA GLN A 142 -6.51 19.37 5.31
C GLN A 142 -5.91 18.71 6.55
N MET A 143 -6.41 19.06 7.75
CA MET A 143 -5.95 18.47 9.01
C MET A 143 -6.29 16.98 9.11
N LEU A 144 -7.45 16.56 8.61
CA LEU A 144 -7.92 15.18 8.68
C LEU A 144 -7.47 14.32 7.48
N ALA A 145 -6.97 14.93 6.41
CA ALA A 145 -6.61 14.24 5.16
C ALA A 145 -5.70 13.01 5.36
N PRO A 146 -4.65 13.04 6.22
CA PRO A 146 -3.81 11.85 6.43
C PRO A 146 -4.58 10.68 7.06
N ALA A 147 -5.42 10.96 8.06
CA ALA A 147 -6.23 9.93 8.73
C ALA A 147 -7.28 9.33 7.77
N ILE A 148 -7.93 10.16 6.96
CA ILE A 148 -8.87 9.71 5.94
C ILE A 148 -8.16 8.90 4.84
N ALA A 149 -6.94 9.28 4.47
CA ALA A 149 -6.14 8.52 3.50
C ALA A 149 -5.82 7.12 4.04
N MET A 150 -5.43 6.98 5.31
CA MET A 150 -5.19 5.66 5.93
C MET A 150 -6.43 4.77 5.88
N ILE A 151 -7.60 5.34 6.21
CA ILE A 151 -8.89 4.63 6.12
C ILE A 151 -9.14 4.14 4.69
N LYS A 152 -8.96 5.00 3.69
CA LYS A 152 -9.14 4.62 2.28
C LYS A 152 -8.17 3.53 1.84
N LEU A 153 -6.92 3.56 2.32
CA LEU A 153 -5.93 2.53 2.00
C LEU A 153 -6.29 1.19 2.66
N ALA A 154 -6.76 1.21 3.91
CA ALA A 154 -7.27 0.01 4.57
C ALA A 154 -8.48 -0.59 3.83
N ASP A 155 -9.40 0.25 3.34
CA ASP A 155 -10.55 -0.17 2.54
C ASP A 155 -10.16 -0.82 1.19
N LYS A 156 -8.90 -0.70 0.74
CA LYS A 156 -8.38 -1.40 -0.46
C LYS A 156 -7.96 -2.85 -0.19
N ALA A 157 -7.85 -3.27 1.07
CA ALA A 157 -7.42 -4.63 1.41
C ALA A 157 -8.51 -5.67 1.12
N THR A 158 -8.16 -6.73 0.39
CA THR A 158 -9.11 -7.81 0.11
C THR A 158 -9.36 -8.69 1.33
N LEU A 159 -10.43 -9.50 1.31
CA LEU A 159 -10.66 -10.50 2.35
C LEU A 159 -9.52 -11.54 2.42
N ALA A 160 -8.95 -11.90 1.28
CA ALA A 160 -7.82 -12.83 1.21
C ALA A 160 -6.56 -12.20 1.82
N ASP A 161 -6.29 -10.92 1.52
CA ASP A 161 -5.16 -10.19 2.10
C ASP A 161 -5.26 -10.13 3.63
N LYS A 162 -6.44 -9.75 4.15
CA LYS A 162 -6.71 -9.73 5.60
C LYS A 162 -6.53 -11.10 6.23
N GLN A 163 -6.98 -12.17 5.57
CA GLN A 163 -6.84 -13.53 6.10
C GLN A 163 -5.37 -13.99 6.12
N ALA A 164 -4.58 -13.66 5.09
CA ALA A 164 -3.15 -13.95 5.06
C ALA A 164 -2.41 -13.23 6.19
N VAL A 165 -2.70 -11.94 6.40
CA VAL A 165 -2.12 -11.12 7.48
C VAL A 165 -2.56 -11.61 8.85
N LYS A 166 -3.83 -11.98 9.03
CA LYS A 166 -4.37 -12.47 10.30
C LYS A 166 -3.65 -13.71 10.83
N THR A 167 -3.19 -14.61 9.96
CA THR A 167 -2.37 -15.77 10.35
C THR A 167 -1.03 -15.36 10.98
N HIS A 168 -0.53 -14.16 10.70
CA HIS A 168 0.72 -13.61 11.21
C HIS A 168 0.53 -12.46 12.21
N GLN A 169 -0.69 -12.26 12.71
CA GLN A 169 -1.08 -11.05 13.46
C GLN A 169 -0.15 -10.75 14.65
N ALA A 170 0.28 -11.77 15.40
CA ALA A 170 1.19 -11.58 16.53
C ALA A 170 2.56 -11.04 16.11
N GLN A 171 3.12 -11.56 15.02
CA GLN A 171 4.43 -11.14 14.50
C GLN A 171 4.35 -9.73 13.93
N LEU A 172 3.28 -9.43 13.20
CA LEU A 172 3.03 -8.10 12.64
C LEU A 172 2.79 -7.07 13.74
N LYS A 173 2.05 -7.41 14.80
CA LYS A 173 1.89 -6.55 15.97
C LYS A 173 3.24 -6.20 16.59
N THR A 174 4.10 -7.20 16.80
CA THR A 174 5.45 -6.95 17.31
C THR A 174 6.26 -6.05 16.39
N TYR A 175 6.20 -6.28 15.08
CA TYR A 175 6.90 -5.46 14.09
C TYR A 175 6.40 -4.01 14.13
N PHE A 176 5.11 -3.76 13.91
CA PHE A 176 4.57 -2.40 13.84
C PHE A 176 4.68 -1.63 15.16
N ASN A 177 4.50 -2.28 16.31
CA ASN A 177 4.72 -1.63 17.61
C ASN A 177 6.18 -1.20 17.83
N SER A 178 7.15 -1.90 17.21
CA SER A 178 8.56 -1.51 17.29
C SER A 178 8.92 -0.35 16.36
N GLU A 179 8.03 0.00 15.43
CA GLU A 179 8.17 1.17 14.54
C GLU A 179 7.53 2.45 15.15
N GLU A 180 6.67 2.32 16.17
CA GLU A 180 6.06 3.44 16.89
C GLU A 180 6.96 4.04 18.00
N GLY A 181 8.14 3.43 18.25
CA GLY A 181 9.05 3.73 19.36
C GLY A 181 10.35 4.43 18.98
#